data_AF-I7LNK5-F1
#
_entry.id   AF-I7LNK5-F1
#
_cell.length_a   1.000
_cell.length_b   1.000
_cell.length_c   1.000
_cell.angle_alpha   90.00
_cell.angle_beta   90.00
_cell.angle_gamma   90.00
#
_symmetry.space_group_name_H-M   'P 1'
#
loop_
_entity.id
_entity.type
_entity.pdbx_description
1 polymer ?
#
loop_
_entity_poly.entity_id
_entity_poly.type
_entity_poly.pdbx_seq_one_letter_code
_entity_poly.pdbx_strand_id
1 'polypeptide(L)' 'MASLDKQELLIIFASFLIGSAAGWWSRMHWENDLVAVVATLIGIVVGYYAIVTALRAAGHPVG' A
#
# COMPACT_ATOMS: atom_id res chain seq x y z
N MET A 1 -1.50 -24.98 -5.29
CA MET A 1 -0.80 -23.72 -5.02
C MET A 1 -1.44 -22.66 -5.88
N ALA A 2 -2.20 -21.73 -5.29
CA ALA A 2 -2.84 -20.66 -6.05
C ALA A 2 -1.73 -19.77 -6.63
N SER A 3 -1.65 -19.65 -7.96
CA SER A 3 -0.78 -18.67 -8.59
C SER A 3 -1.33 -17.30 -8.23
N LEU A 4 -0.56 -16.49 -7.51
CA LEU A 4 -0.87 -15.07 -7.36
C LEU A 4 -1.04 -14.47 -8.77
N ASP A 5 -2.19 -13.85 -9.02
CA ASP A 5 -2.40 -13.15 -10.29
C ASP A 5 -1.36 -12.02 -10.39
N LYS A 6 -0.81 -11.80 -11.59
CA LYS A 6 0.09 -10.66 -11.86
C LYS A 6 -0.54 -9.35 -11.41
N GLN A 7 -1.86 -9.21 -11.55
CA GLN A 7 -2.59 -8.03 -11.08
C GLN A 7 -2.49 -7.87 -9.55
N GLU A 8 -2.70 -8.94 -8.78
CA GLU A 8 -2.62 -8.91 -7.33
C GLU A 8 -1.21 -8.58 -6.84
N LEU A 9 -0.19 -9.12 -7.51
CA LEU A 9 1.21 -8.85 -7.21
C LEU A 9 1.58 -7.37 -7.45
N LEU A 10 1.05 -6.77 -8.53
CA LEU A 10 1.20 -5.34 -8.81
C LEU A 10 0.49 -4.46 -7.77
N ILE A 11 -0.71 -4.85 -7.33
CA ILE A 11 -1.46 -4.13 -6.28
C ILE A 11 -0.66 -4.13 -4.97
N ILE A 12 -0.16 -5.29 -4.55
CA ILE A 12 0.65 -5.43 -3.33
C ILE A 12 1.93 -4.59 -3.45
N PHE A 13 2.62 -4.66 -4.59
CA PHE A 13 3.83 -3.87 -4.83
C PHE A 13 3.56 -2.36 -4.78
N ALA A 14 2.51 -1.88 -5.44
CA ALA A 14 2.13 -0.47 -5.40
C ALA A 14 1.74 -0.02 -3.98
N SER A 15 1.04 -0.87 -3.23
CA SER A 15 0.69 -0.62 -1.82
C SER A 15 1.94 -0.50 -0.95
N PHE A 16 2.93 -1.38 -1.16
CA PHE A 16 4.23 -1.30 -0.49
C PHE A 16 4.96 0.01 -0.78
N LEU A 17 4.94 0.48 -2.03
CA LEU A 17 5.55 1.76 -2.41
C LEU A 17 4.85 2.94 -1.72
N ILE A 18 3.52 2.96 -1.70
CA ILE A 18 2.73 4.00 -1.01
C ILE A 18 3.09 4.04 0.48
N GLY A 19 3.08 2.88 1.14
CA GLY A 19 3.47 2.78 2.54
C GLY A 19 4.91 3.24 2.78
N SER A 20 5.86 2.80 1.96
CA SER A 20 7.27 3.20 2.09
C SER A 20 7.46 4.71 1.93
N ALA A 21 6.72 5.33 1.00
CA ALA A 21 6.71 6.79 0.84
C ALA A 21 6.14 7.49 2.07
N ALA A 22 5.04 6.98 2.64
CA ALA A 22 4.46 7.51 3.88
C ALA A 22 5.43 7.39 5.07
N GLY A 23 6.11 6.26 5.20
CA GLY A 23 7.14 6.02 6.21
C GLY A 23 8.32 6.96 6.10
N TRP A 24 8.87 7.13 4.89
CA TRP A 24 9.93 8.10 4.63
C TRP A 24 9.47 9.50 5.07
N TRP A 25 8.34 9.97 4.55
CA TRP A 25 7.82 11.30 4.83
C TRP A 25 7.66 11.55 6.32
N SER A 26 7.10 10.57 7.03
CA SER A 26 6.94 10.55 8.47
C SER A 26 8.27 10.67 9.21
N ARG A 27 9.29 9.90 8.80
CA ARG A 27 10.64 10.00 9.40
C ARG A 27 11.22 11.41 9.21
N MET A 28 11.01 12.02 8.06
CA MET A 28 11.53 13.37 7.77
C MET A 28 10.84 14.47 8.60
N HIS A 29 9.61 14.25 9.06
CA HIS A 29 8.85 15.23 9.85
C HIS A 29 8.99 15.06 11.35
N TRP A 30 9.07 13.82 11.83
CA TRP A 30 9.05 13.52 13.27
C TRP A 30 10.37 12.94 13.80
N GLU A 31 11.33 12.61 12.93
CA GLU A 31 12.64 12.02 13.27
C GLU A 31 12.54 10.76 14.17
N ASN A 32 11.38 10.10 14.15
CA ASN A 32 11.06 8.99 15.04
C ASN A 32 10.83 7.72 14.22
N ASP A 33 11.65 6.70 14.50
CA ASP A 33 11.62 5.43 13.79
C ASP A 33 10.33 4.64 14.03
N LEU A 34 9.76 4.70 15.24
CA LEU A 34 8.49 4.02 15.53
C LEU A 34 7.36 4.64 14.71
N VAL A 35 7.31 5.97 14.63
CA VAL A 35 6.30 6.69 13.85
C VAL A 35 6.46 6.37 12.36
N ALA A 36 7.70 6.31 11.85
CA ALA A 36 7.99 5.93 10.47
C ALA A 36 7.54 4.49 10.14
N VAL A 37 7.77 3.53 11.05
CA VAL A 37 7.32 2.14 10.89
C VAL A 37 5.79 2.06 10.89
N VAL A 38 5.14 2.71 11.85
CA VAL A 38 3.67 2.74 11.94
C VAL A 38 3.05 3.40 10.70
N ALA A 39 3.60 4.52 10.26
CA ALA A 39 3.18 5.21 9.03
C ALA A 39 3.35 4.33 7.80
N THR A 40 4.45 3.57 7.72
CA THR A 40 4.68 2.60 6.65
C THR A 40 3.55 1.57 6.63
N LEU A 41 3.32 0.88 7.76
CA LEU A 41 2.34 -0.19 7.85
C LEU A 41 0.92 0.30 7.53
N ILE A 42 0.52 1.45 8.10
CA ILE A 42 -0.78 2.07 7.82
C ILE A 42 -0.89 2.44 6.35
N GLY A 43 0.16 3.05 5.78
CA GLY A 43 0.18 3.45 4.38
C GLY A 43 0.06 2.27 3.41
N ILE A 44 0.64 1.11 3.73
CA ILE A 44 0.46 -0.12 2.93
C ILE A 44 -1.01 -0.54 2.93
N VAL A 45 -1.62 -0.63 4.11
CA VAL A 45 -3.01 -1.06 4.26
C VAL A 45 -3.97 -0.09 3.55
N VAL A 46 -3.80 1.21 3.78
CA VAL A 46 -4.60 2.26 3.15
C VAL A 46 -4.38 2.27 1.64
N GLY A 47 -3.13 2.14 1.18
CA GLY A 47 -2.78 2.07 -0.24
C GLY A 47 -3.47 0.90 -0.95
N TYR A 48 -3.47 -0.28 -0.32
CA TYR A 48 -4.16 -1.46 -0.84
C TYR A 48 -5.66 -1.21 -1.00
N TYR A 49 -6.32 -0.74 0.06
CA TYR A 49 -7.76 -0.46 0.02
C TYR A 49 -8.11 0.63 -1.00
N ALA A 50 -7.28 1.68 -1.11
CA ALA A 50 -7.48 2.73 -2.10
C ALA A 50 -7.39 2.19 -3.53
N ILE A 51 -6.36 1.38 -3.84
CA ILE A 51 -6.18 0.78 -5.16
C ILE A 51 -7.32 -0.18 -5.49
N VAL A 52 -7.66 -1.09 -4.58
CA VAL A 52 -8.75 -2.05 -4.79
C VAL A 52 -10.09 -1.34 -4.98
N THR A 53 -10.36 -0.31 -4.18
CA THR A 53 -11.60 0.48 -4.31
C THR A 53 -11.65 1.21 -5.65
N ALA A 54 -10.53 1.81 -6.09
CA ALA A 54 -10.45 2.48 -7.38
C ALA A 54 -10.64 1.50 -8.55
N LEU A 55 -10.02 0.31 -8.49
CA LEU A 55 -10.16 -0.73 -9.51
C LEU A 55 -11.61 -1.24 -9.59
N ARG A 56 -12.25 -1.48 -8.44
CA ARG A 56 -13.67 -1.87 -8.39
C ARG A 56 -14.57 -0.78 -8.96
N ALA A 57 -14.32 0.49 -8.62
CA ALA A 57 -15.06 1.63 -9.17
C ALA A 57 -14.87 1.78 -10.69
N ALA A 58 -13.72 1.38 -11.22
CA ALA A 58 -13.43 1.34 -12.65
C ALA A 58 -13.97 0.09 -13.37
N GLY A 59 -14.67 -0.82 -12.67
CA GLY A 59 -15.24 -2.03 -13.25
C GLY A 59 -14.27 -3.20 -13.43
N HIS A 60 -13.07 -3.11 -12.86
CA HIS A 60 -12.13 -4.24 -12.85
C HIS A 60 -12.50 -5.22 -11.72
N PRO A 61 -12.73 -6.51 -12.03
CA PRO A 61 -12.93 -7.52 -11.00
C PRO A 61 -11.63 -7.71 -10.21
N VAL A 62 -11.69 -7.45 -8.91
CA VAL A 62 -10.60 -7.69 -7.96
C VAL A 62 -11.16 -8.64 -6.92
N GLY A 63 -10.50 -9.79 -6.76
CA GLY A 63 -10.90 -10.88 -5.86
C GLY A 63 -11.14 -10.46 -4.42
#